data_AF-W2JD60-F1
#
_entry.id   AF-W2JD60-F1
#
_cell.length_a   1.000
_cell.length_b   1.000
_cell.length_c   1.000
_cell.angle_alpha   90.00
_cell.angle_beta   90.00
_cell.angle_gamma   90.00
#
_symmetry.space_group_name_H-M   'P 1'
#
loop_
_entity.id
_entity.type
_entity.pdbx_description
1 polymer ?
#
loop_
_entity_poly.entity_id
_entity_poly.type
_entity_poly.pdbx_seq_one_letter_code
_entity_poly.pdbx_strand_id
1 'polypeptide(L)'
;GAAITLDRLKNLRVAAANKGKKVVISETGWSSGGSDPAAGVASPENQAKFFSDFFQMARSHDFDYYWYVAFDSKWRVTNGGKEVEADFGIFQEDDTMKSNFQQLTIGWKDPKAIRNAGTNLLLSEKDGNVYMSSKSNDWLVQEQQVWFFDSATKQVRSKSSDRCLDAYQAWDGGIVHVFRCMDNEANQKWTIESETGKLKHATHQGFCLDTDPAQGNKLQLYGCSPNNPNQKWSVIDPATI
;
A
#
# COMPACT_ATOMS: atom_id res chain seq x y z
N GLY A 1 4.69 9.22 4.03
CA GLY A 1 4.54 7.78 3.74
C GLY A 1 4.55 7.56 2.23
N ALA A 2 4.79 6.33 1.78
CA ALA A 2 4.94 6.00 0.35
C ALA A 2 3.70 6.33 -0.50
N ALA A 3 2.49 6.17 0.02
CA ALA A 3 1.25 6.64 -0.63
C ALA A 3 1.25 8.12 -1.06
N ILE A 4 1.70 9.04 -0.19
CA ILE A 4 1.78 10.47 -0.51
C ILE A 4 2.83 10.72 -1.61
N THR A 5 3.94 9.97 -1.58
CA THR A 5 4.95 10.03 -2.63
C THR A 5 4.35 9.63 -3.99
N LEU A 6 3.56 8.56 -4.05
CA LEU A 6 2.89 8.14 -5.28
C LEU A 6 1.92 9.19 -5.82
N ASP A 7 1.10 9.79 -4.95
CA ASP A 7 0.17 10.85 -5.36
C ASP A 7 0.92 12.01 -6.04
N ARG A 8 2.03 12.46 -5.42
CA ARG A 8 2.85 13.57 -5.94
C ARG A 8 3.56 13.21 -7.25
N LEU A 9 3.96 11.95 -7.42
CA LEU A 9 4.66 11.49 -8.62
C LEU A 9 3.71 11.17 -9.78
N LYS A 10 2.40 11.02 -9.57
CA LYS A 10 1.43 10.56 -10.59
C LYS A 10 1.59 11.27 -11.95
N ASN A 11 1.53 12.60 -11.96
CA ASN A 11 1.63 13.38 -13.21
C ASN A 11 3.03 13.31 -13.83
N LEU A 12 4.08 13.28 -13.00
CA LEU A 12 5.46 13.15 -13.46
C LEU A 12 5.68 11.80 -14.15
N ARG A 13 5.14 10.72 -13.58
CA ARG A 13 5.23 9.36 -14.16
C ARG A 13 4.59 9.29 -15.54
N VAL A 14 3.40 9.86 -15.70
CA VAL A 14 2.73 9.93 -17.00
C VAL A 14 3.56 10.73 -18.01
N ALA A 15 4.06 11.90 -17.61
CA ALA A 15 4.90 12.73 -18.47
C ALA A 15 6.23 12.04 -18.86
N ALA A 16 6.83 11.29 -17.93
CA ALA A 16 8.05 10.54 -18.16
C ALA A 16 7.80 9.35 -19.11
N ALA A 17 6.74 8.57 -18.87
CA ALA A 17 6.34 7.44 -19.72
C ALA A 17 6.08 7.89 -21.17
N ASN A 18 5.36 9.00 -21.36
CA ASN A 18 5.10 9.58 -22.69
C ASN A 18 6.38 10.03 -23.43
N LYS A 19 7.48 10.22 -22.71
CA LYS A 19 8.80 10.58 -23.24
C LYS A 19 9.80 9.41 -23.22
N GLY A 20 9.35 8.20 -22.85
CA GLY A 20 10.23 7.03 -22.71
C GLY A 20 11.32 7.21 -21.65
N LYS A 21 11.08 8.02 -20.61
CA LYS A 21 12.05 8.31 -19.54
C LYS A 21 11.71 7.55 -18.26
N LYS A 22 12.75 7.12 -17.55
CA LYS A 22 12.64 6.61 -16.18
C LYS A 22 12.47 7.75 -15.17
N VAL A 23 11.82 7.45 -14.05
CA VAL A 23 11.77 8.31 -12.88
C VAL A 23 12.79 7.80 -11.87
N VAL A 24 13.64 8.71 -11.38
CA VAL A 24 14.63 8.42 -10.34
C VAL A 24 14.34 9.32 -9.14
N ILE A 25 14.24 8.75 -7.95
CA ILE A 25 14.06 9.50 -6.71
C ILE A 25 15.44 9.77 -6.14
N SER A 26 15.94 11.00 -6.28
CA SER A 26 17.30 11.38 -5.89
C SER A 26 17.52 11.36 -4.38
N GLU A 27 16.48 11.57 -3.58
CA GLU A 27 16.55 11.59 -2.13
C GLU A 27 15.24 11.06 -1.54
N THR A 28 15.35 10.08 -0.63
CA THR A 28 14.24 9.60 0.20
C THR A 28 14.77 9.19 1.56
N GLY A 29 13.97 9.35 2.61
CA GLY A 29 14.39 9.01 3.95
C GLY A 29 13.33 9.28 4.99
N TRP A 30 13.54 8.74 6.18
CA TRP A 30 12.78 9.07 7.37
C TRP A 30 13.74 9.11 8.55
N SER A 31 13.64 10.13 9.40
CA SER A 31 14.52 10.26 10.56
C SER A 31 14.14 9.28 11.67
N SER A 32 15.13 8.65 12.31
CA SER A 32 14.91 7.86 13.53
C SER A 32 14.79 8.69 14.81
N GLY A 33 15.08 9.99 14.76
CA GLY A 33 15.13 10.85 15.95
C GLY A 33 14.96 12.34 15.65
N GLY A 34 14.91 13.14 16.72
CA GLY A 34 14.70 14.59 16.65
C GLY A 34 13.25 15.00 16.35
N SER A 35 13.02 16.31 16.31
CA SER A 35 11.71 16.87 16.01
C SER A 35 11.79 18.04 15.01
N ASP A 36 10.76 18.18 14.17
CA ASP A 36 10.54 19.37 13.35
C ASP A 36 9.04 19.48 13.03
N PRO A 37 8.41 20.67 13.16
CA PRO A 37 6.98 20.84 12.90
C PRO A 37 6.54 20.48 11.47
N ALA A 38 7.46 20.50 10.50
CA ALA A 38 7.17 20.13 9.10
C ALA A 38 7.52 18.67 8.79
N ALA A 39 8.09 17.92 9.74
CA ALA A 39 8.43 16.52 9.58
C ALA A 39 7.34 15.58 10.13
N GLY A 40 7.34 14.34 9.63
CA GLY A 40 6.61 13.26 10.28
C GLY A 40 7.25 12.89 11.62
N VAL A 41 6.52 12.15 12.46
CA VAL A 41 7.04 11.68 13.76
C VAL A 41 8.28 10.82 13.54
N ALA A 42 9.44 11.32 13.99
CA ALA A 42 10.70 10.61 13.90
C ALA A 42 10.80 9.57 15.01
N SER A 43 11.04 8.32 14.63
CA SER A 43 11.33 7.22 15.56
C SER A 43 12.00 6.07 14.80
N PRO A 44 12.74 5.18 15.47
CA PRO A 44 13.33 4.00 14.82
C PRO A 44 12.28 3.11 14.14
N GLU A 45 11.11 2.96 14.76
CA GLU A 45 9.98 2.16 14.24
C GLU A 45 9.41 2.80 12.97
N ASN A 46 9.18 4.11 12.98
CA ASN A 46 8.66 4.81 11.80
C ASN A 46 9.68 4.86 10.66
N GLN A 47 10.98 4.95 10.97
CA GLN A 47 12.05 4.88 9.98
C GLN A 47 12.08 3.51 9.29
N ALA A 48 12.08 2.42 10.09
CA ALA A 48 12.08 1.06 9.55
C ALA A 48 10.79 0.76 8.75
N LYS A 49 9.64 1.21 9.27
CA LYS A 49 8.35 1.09 8.57
C LYS A 49 8.37 1.82 7.24
N PHE A 50 8.80 3.09 7.22
CA PHE A 50 8.88 3.86 5.98
C PHE A 50 9.84 3.23 4.98
N PHE A 51 11.01 2.76 5.42
CA PHE A 51 11.96 2.07 4.55
C PHE A 51 11.34 0.83 3.90
N SER A 52 10.68 -0.02 4.69
CA SER A 52 10.02 -1.24 4.19
C SER A 52 8.87 -0.92 3.23
N ASP A 53 7.96 -0.02 3.62
CA ASP A 53 6.83 0.39 2.78
C ASP A 53 7.30 1.05 1.47
N PHE A 54 8.30 1.93 1.55
CA PHE A 54 8.88 2.61 0.39
C PHE A 54 9.60 1.63 -0.55
N PHE A 55 10.38 0.69 -0.02
CA PHE A 55 11.06 -0.33 -0.83
C PHE A 55 10.06 -1.15 -1.64
N GLN A 56 8.96 -1.60 -1.02
CA GLN A 56 7.91 -2.36 -1.72
C GLN A 56 7.26 -1.52 -2.82
N MET A 57 6.90 -0.28 -2.50
CA MET A 57 6.30 0.65 -3.45
C MET A 57 7.24 0.91 -4.64
N ALA A 58 8.48 1.34 -4.37
CA ALA A 58 9.46 1.66 -5.39
C ALA A 58 9.75 0.47 -6.31
N ARG A 59 9.93 -0.72 -5.74
CA ARG A 59 10.10 -1.95 -6.50
C ARG A 59 8.89 -2.25 -7.38
N SER A 60 7.67 -2.11 -6.86
CA SER A 60 6.46 -2.43 -7.62
C SER A 60 6.23 -1.53 -8.84
N HIS A 61 6.81 -0.32 -8.83
CA HIS A 61 6.72 0.68 -9.90
C HIS A 61 8.00 0.84 -10.73
N ASP A 62 9.02 0.00 -10.51
CA ASP A 62 10.34 0.11 -11.15
C ASP A 62 11.00 1.50 -10.95
N PHE A 63 10.94 2.04 -9.73
CA PHE A 63 11.65 3.26 -9.38
C PHE A 63 13.06 2.98 -8.92
N ASP A 64 14.02 3.64 -9.57
CA ASP A 64 15.36 3.82 -9.03
C ASP A 64 15.30 4.89 -7.93
N TYR A 65 16.03 4.69 -6.84
CA TYR A 65 16.07 5.65 -5.74
C TYR A 65 17.37 5.63 -4.95
N TYR A 66 17.65 6.74 -4.27
CA TYR A 66 18.74 6.84 -3.32
C TYR A 66 18.18 7.18 -1.93
N TRP A 67 18.64 6.44 -0.93
CA TRP A 67 18.41 6.80 0.46
C TRP A 67 19.27 8.01 0.80
N TYR A 68 18.68 9.03 1.44
CA TYR A 68 19.23 10.37 1.58
C TYR A 68 20.68 10.39 2.09
N VAL A 69 21.00 9.63 3.14
CA VAL A 69 22.35 9.52 3.70
C VAL A 69 22.59 8.14 4.29
N ALA A 70 23.80 7.61 4.16
CA ALA A 70 24.15 6.30 4.73
C ALA A 70 24.32 6.34 6.25
N PHE A 71 25.01 7.35 6.76
CA PHE A 71 25.33 7.52 8.17
C PHE A 71 24.55 8.69 8.77
N ASP A 72 24.25 8.58 10.06
CA ASP A 72 23.81 9.74 10.84
C ASP A 72 24.83 10.87 10.75
N SER A 73 24.35 12.09 10.97
CA SER A 73 25.13 13.31 10.79
C SER A 73 24.82 14.27 11.93
N LYS A 74 25.23 13.91 13.15
CA LYS A 74 24.93 14.64 14.39
C LYS A 74 25.44 16.08 14.35
N TRP A 75 26.54 16.32 13.62
CA TRP A 75 27.08 17.66 13.38
C TRP A 75 26.08 18.64 12.74
N ARG A 76 25.06 18.17 12.03
CA ARG A 76 24.06 19.04 11.37
C ARG A 76 23.27 19.85 12.39
N VAL A 77 22.98 19.28 13.55
CA VAL A 77 22.34 20.00 14.66
C VAL A 77 23.31 21.02 15.26
N THR A 78 24.58 20.66 15.41
CA THR A 78 25.63 21.57 15.91
C THR A 78 25.82 22.80 15.03
N ASN A 79 25.54 22.70 13.73
CA ASN A 79 25.58 23.82 12.77
C ASN A 79 24.24 24.58 12.63
N GLY A 80 23.31 24.40 13.58
CA GLY A 80 22.01 25.10 13.58
C GLY A 80 20.96 24.47 12.68
N GLY A 81 21.18 23.26 12.18
CA GLY A 81 20.19 22.46 11.48
C GLY A 81 19.07 21.97 12.39
N LYS A 82 17.98 21.52 11.78
CA LYS A 82 16.84 20.92 12.49
C LYS A 82 17.25 19.61 13.15
N GLU A 83 16.66 19.28 14.29
CA GLU A 83 16.99 18.06 15.04
C GLU A 83 16.86 16.79 14.20
N VAL A 84 15.82 16.70 13.36
CA VAL A 84 15.59 15.54 12.48
C VAL A 84 16.72 15.28 11.48
N GLU A 85 17.50 16.30 11.10
CA GLU A 85 18.57 16.16 10.10
C GLU A 85 19.74 15.29 10.59
N ALA A 86 19.85 15.08 11.90
CA ALA A 86 20.92 14.28 12.49
C ALA A 86 20.74 12.76 12.32
N ASP A 87 19.53 12.29 12.01
CA ASP A 87 19.08 10.92 12.32
C ASP A 87 18.52 10.13 11.11
N PHE A 88 18.79 10.57 9.88
CA PHE A 88 18.33 9.91 8.65
C PHE A 88 19.15 8.68 8.22
N GLY A 89 20.31 8.43 8.84
CA GLY A 89 21.22 7.36 8.46
C GLY A 89 20.64 5.97 8.67
N ILE A 90 21.13 5.01 7.87
CA ILE A 90 20.96 3.57 8.10
C ILE A 90 21.94 3.09 9.18
N PHE A 91 23.11 3.74 9.23
CA PHE A 91 24.18 3.52 10.20
C PHE A 91 24.27 4.71 11.16
N GLN A 92 24.76 4.46 12.36
CA GLN A 92 25.23 5.48 13.29
C GLN A 92 26.56 6.08 12.82
N GLU A 93 27.03 7.17 13.43
CA GLU A 93 28.31 7.81 13.08
C GLU A 93 29.54 6.92 13.36
N ASP A 94 29.40 5.86 14.15
CA ASP A 94 30.45 4.91 14.53
C ASP A 94 30.49 3.65 13.66
N ASP A 95 29.90 3.72 12.46
CA ASP A 95 29.74 2.61 11.50
C ASP A 95 28.82 1.47 11.94
N THR A 96 28.19 1.56 13.11
CA THR A 96 27.24 0.54 13.58
C THR A 96 25.90 0.68 12.87
N MET A 97 25.42 -0.38 12.21
CA MET A 97 24.07 -0.40 11.64
C MET A 97 23.02 -0.23 12.75
N LYS A 98 22.03 0.64 12.54
CA LYS A 98 20.99 0.84 13.55
C LYS A 98 20.16 -0.44 13.73
N SER A 99 19.80 -0.73 14.97
CA SER A 99 19.10 -1.98 15.34
C SER A 99 17.76 -2.15 14.62
N ASN A 100 17.03 -1.05 14.37
CA ASN A 100 15.78 -1.05 13.63
C ASN A 100 15.94 -1.46 12.15
N PHE A 101 17.14 -1.35 11.57
CA PHE A 101 17.47 -1.90 10.26
C PHE A 101 18.05 -3.31 10.35
N GLN A 102 18.92 -3.57 11.32
CA GLN A 102 19.53 -4.90 11.51
C GLN A 102 18.48 -6.00 11.75
N GLN A 103 17.39 -5.67 12.44
CA GLN A 103 16.29 -6.59 12.74
C GLN A 103 15.20 -6.57 11.65
N LEU A 104 15.29 -5.67 10.67
CA LEU A 104 14.25 -5.49 9.67
C LEU A 104 14.29 -6.64 8.66
N THR A 105 13.24 -7.45 8.67
CA THR A 105 13.00 -8.44 7.61
C THR A 105 11.94 -7.91 6.67
N ILE A 106 12.30 -7.73 5.40
CA ILE A 106 11.38 -7.30 4.35
C ILE A 106 10.98 -8.51 3.52
N GLY A 107 9.76 -9.00 3.72
CA GLY A 107 9.20 -10.10 2.93
C GLY A 107 8.78 -9.64 1.53
N TRP A 108 8.70 -10.57 0.59
CA TRP A 108 8.19 -10.27 -0.75
C TRP A 108 6.67 -10.24 -0.76
N LYS A 109 6.09 -9.25 -1.45
CA LYS A 109 4.65 -9.16 -1.73
C LYS A 109 4.42 -9.35 -3.21
N ASP A 110 3.80 -10.47 -3.56
CA ASP A 110 3.46 -10.74 -4.96
C ASP A 110 2.26 -9.90 -5.40
N PRO A 111 2.32 -9.28 -6.58
CA PRO A 111 1.18 -8.55 -7.12
C PRO A 111 0.06 -9.55 -7.47
N LYS A 112 -1.18 -9.18 -7.13
CA LYS A 112 -2.38 -9.99 -7.39
C LYS A 112 -3.45 -9.14 -8.05
N ALA A 113 -4.25 -9.76 -8.90
CA ALA A 113 -5.51 -9.22 -9.37
C ALA A 113 -6.65 -9.98 -8.70
N ILE A 114 -7.70 -9.26 -8.31
CA ILE A 114 -8.83 -9.83 -7.57
C ILE A 114 -10.05 -9.77 -8.50
N ARG A 115 -10.39 -10.91 -9.11
CA ARG A 115 -11.48 -11.04 -10.09
C ARG A 115 -12.74 -11.58 -9.42
N ASN A 116 -13.87 -10.90 -9.58
CA ASN A 116 -15.16 -11.39 -9.13
C ASN A 116 -15.68 -12.51 -10.04
N ALA A 117 -16.21 -13.59 -9.46
CA ALA A 117 -16.68 -14.75 -10.21
C ALA A 117 -18.03 -14.51 -10.93
N GLY A 118 -18.91 -13.68 -10.37
CA GLY A 118 -20.22 -13.38 -10.97
C GLY A 118 -20.12 -12.45 -12.18
N THR A 119 -19.26 -11.44 -12.10
CA THR A 119 -19.17 -10.37 -13.12
C THR A 119 -17.95 -10.49 -14.03
N ASN A 120 -16.95 -11.29 -13.66
CA ASN A 120 -15.61 -11.34 -14.29
C ASN A 120 -14.82 -10.03 -14.24
N LEU A 121 -15.33 -9.01 -13.54
CA LEU A 121 -14.67 -7.72 -13.35
C LEU A 121 -13.60 -7.82 -12.24
N LEU A 122 -12.66 -6.88 -12.28
CA LEU A 122 -11.53 -6.76 -11.38
C LEU A 122 -11.83 -5.69 -10.33
N LEU A 123 -11.52 -6.00 -9.06
CA LEU A 123 -11.43 -4.99 -8.01
C LEU A 123 -10.35 -3.99 -8.40
N SER A 124 -10.73 -2.72 -8.50
CA SER A 124 -9.89 -1.64 -8.98
C SER A 124 -9.94 -0.46 -8.03
N GLU A 125 -8.88 0.33 -7.96
CA GLU A 125 -8.83 1.54 -7.15
C GLU A 125 -8.39 2.75 -7.97
N LYS A 126 -9.15 3.84 -7.89
CA LYS A 126 -8.80 5.10 -8.51
C LYS A 126 -9.18 6.27 -7.61
N ASP A 127 -8.21 7.15 -7.37
CA ASP A 127 -8.41 8.41 -6.66
C ASP A 127 -9.09 8.22 -5.29
N GLY A 128 -8.71 7.16 -4.57
CA GLY A 128 -9.23 6.86 -3.23
C GLY A 128 -10.54 6.05 -3.21
N ASN A 129 -11.10 5.71 -4.37
CA ASN A 129 -12.34 4.97 -4.49
C ASN A 129 -12.10 3.58 -5.09
N VAL A 130 -12.81 2.58 -4.57
CA VAL A 130 -12.80 1.23 -5.14
C VAL A 130 -13.98 1.04 -6.09
N TYR A 131 -13.76 0.31 -7.17
CA TYR A 131 -14.77 0.01 -8.17
C TYR A 131 -14.47 -1.29 -8.91
N MET A 132 -15.42 -1.77 -9.69
CA MET A 132 -15.28 -2.97 -10.52
C MET A 132 -15.02 -2.56 -11.97
N SER A 133 -13.98 -3.13 -12.61
CA SER A 133 -13.65 -2.79 -14.00
C SER A 133 -13.23 -4.00 -14.85
N SER A 134 -13.39 -3.91 -16.17
CA SER A 134 -12.83 -4.90 -17.09
C SER A 134 -11.32 -4.73 -17.21
N LYS A 135 -10.62 -5.78 -17.63
CA LYS A 135 -9.18 -5.72 -17.94
C LYS A 135 -8.88 -4.53 -18.87
N SER A 136 -7.87 -3.75 -18.53
CA SER A 136 -7.38 -2.65 -19.37
C SER A 136 -6.07 -2.99 -20.06
N ASN A 137 -5.81 -2.35 -21.21
CA ASN A 137 -4.49 -2.33 -21.87
C ASN A 137 -3.71 -1.05 -21.57
N ASP A 138 -4.33 -0.06 -20.93
CA ASP A 138 -3.65 1.12 -20.42
C ASP A 138 -2.86 0.75 -19.17
N TRP A 139 -1.54 0.97 -19.19
CA TRP A 139 -0.65 0.57 -18.10
C TRP A 139 -1.00 1.23 -16.76
N LEU A 140 -1.48 2.47 -16.77
CA LEU A 140 -1.84 3.19 -15.56
C LEU A 140 -3.16 2.66 -14.99
N VAL A 141 -4.08 2.23 -15.85
CA VAL A 141 -5.29 1.53 -15.41
C VAL A 141 -4.98 0.11 -14.94
N GLN A 142 -4.02 -0.59 -15.55
CA GLN A 142 -3.57 -1.89 -15.03
C GLN A 142 -3.03 -1.79 -13.61
N GLU A 143 -2.28 -0.74 -13.27
CA GLU A 143 -1.82 -0.53 -11.88
C GLU A 143 -2.99 -0.39 -10.89
N GLN A 144 -4.11 0.20 -11.32
CA GLN A 144 -5.33 0.35 -10.51
C GLN A 144 -5.98 -1.00 -10.21
N GLN A 145 -5.67 -2.05 -10.98
CA GLN A 145 -6.23 -3.40 -10.88
C GLN A 145 -5.35 -4.36 -10.08
N VAL A 146 -4.23 -3.88 -9.54
CA VAL A 146 -3.24 -4.71 -8.82
C VAL A 146 -3.26 -4.40 -7.33
N TRP A 147 -3.22 -5.47 -6.55
CA TRP A 147 -3.28 -5.46 -5.09
C TRP A 147 -2.19 -6.34 -4.49
N PHE A 148 -1.83 -6.06 -3.25
CA PHE A 148 -0.87 -6.84 -2.47
C PHE A 148 -1.51 -7.30 -1.17
N PHE A 149 -1.40 -8.59 -0.88
CA PHE A 149 -1.82 -9.14 0.40
C PHE A 149 -0.64 -9.14 1.36
N ASP A 150 -0.81 -8.50 2.52
CA ASP A 150 0.15 -8.52 3.60
C ASP A 150 -0.30 -9.53 4.67
N SER A 151 0.39 -10.67 4.75
CA SER A 151 0.05 -11.73 5.70
C SER A 151 0.35 -11.35 7.16
N ALA A 152 1.31 -10.46 7.40
CA ALA A 152 1.67 -10.02 8.74
C ALA A 152 0.64 -9.05 9.31
N THR A 153 0.20 -8.07 8.49
CA THR A 153 -0.75 -7.04 8.92
C THR A 153 -2.20 -7.32 8.53
N LYS A 154 -2.45 -8.38 7.74
CA LYS A 154 -3.75 -8.72 7.11
C LYS A 154 -4.34 -7.59 6.25
N GLN A 155 -3.51 -6.68 5.77
CA GLN A 155 -3.93 -5.59 4.90
C GLN A 155 -3.95 -6.04 3.43
N VAL A 156 -4.88 -5.46 2.66
CA VAL A 156 -4.92 -5.58 1.19
C VAL A 156 -4.60 -4.21 0.63
N ARG A 157 -3.42 -4.06 0.02
CA ARG A 157 -2.87 -2.77 -0.40
C ARG A 157 -3.02 -2.57 -1.91
N SER A 158 -3.52 -1.42 -2.32
CA SER A 158 -3.59 -1.02 -3.72
C SER A 158 -2.20 -0.69 -4.27
N LYS A 159 -1.86 -1.18 -5.45
CA LYS A 159 -0.64 -0.79 -6.16
C LYS A 159 -0.68 0.67 -6.61
N SER A 160 -1.82 1.16 -7.11
CA SER A 160 -1.90 2.52 -7.67
C SER A 160 -1.71 3.63 -6.65
N SER A 161 -1.97 3.37 -5.37
CA SER A 161 -1.96 4.40 -4.32
C SER A 161 -1.22 4.03 -3.04
N ASP A 162 -0.77 2.80 -2.86
CA ASP A 162 -0.21 2.28 -1.59
C ASP A 162 -1.15 2.49 -0.38
N ARG A 163 -2.46 2.49 -0.63
CA ARG A 163 -3.52 2.57 0.38
C ARG A 163 -4.16 1.21 0.62
N CYS A 164 -4.76 1.03 1.78
CA CYS A 164 -5.34 -0.23 2.24
C CYS A 164 -6.86 -0.27 2.03
N LEU A 165 -7.37 -1.42 1.60
CA LEU A 165 -8.80 -1.71 1.56
C LEU A 165 -9.39 -1.59 2.98
N ASP A 166 -10.45 -0.82 3.12
CA ASP A 166 -10.99 -0.37 4.40
C ASP A 166 -12.52 -0.45 4.41
N ALA A 167 -13.09 -1.03 5.46
CA ALA A 167 -14.53 -1.14 5.66
C ALA A 167 -14.93 -0.90 7.13
N TYR A 168 -15.10 0.37 7.52
CA TYR A 168 -15.44 0.77 8.89
C TYR A 168 -16.90 0.49 9.32
N GLN A 169 -17.78 0.13 8.39
CA GLN A 169 -19.21 -0.04 8.63
C GLN A 169 -19.61 -1.52 8.63
N ALA A 170 -19.71 -2.12 9.81
CA ALA A 170 -20.00 -3.55 10.00
C ALA A 170 -21.49 -3.89 9.87
N TRP A 171 -22.11 -3.56 8.74
CA TRP A 171 -23.49 -3.89 8.40
C TRP A 171 -23.65 -4.12 6.89
N ASP A 172 -24.75 -4.74 6.50
CA ASP A 172 -25.08 -5.00 5.11
C ASP A 172 -25.19 -3.69 4.31
N GLY A 173 -24.40 -3.59 3.25
CA GLY A 173 -24.28 -2.38 2.44
C GLY A 173 -23.27 -1.36 2.96
N GLY A 174 -22.49 -1.74 3.98
CA GLY A 174 -21.41 -0.92 4.54
C GLY A 174 -20.38 -0.52 3.49
N ILE A 175 -19.87 0.71 3.60
CA ILE A 175 -18.92 1.28 2.64
C ILE A 175 -17.60 0.51 2.67
N VAL A 176 -17.11 0.17 1.47
CA VAL A 176 -15.74 -0.27 1.25
C VAL A 176 -15.03 0.79 0.42
N HIS A 177 -13.83 1.18 0.83
CA HIS A 177 -12.99 2.17 0.16
C HIS A 177 -11.52 1.86 0.39
N VAL A 178 -10.62 2.77 0.00
CA VAL A 178 -9.23 2.72 0.47
C VAL A 178 -8.89 3.86 1.40
N PHE A 179 -8.08 3.57 2.42
CA PHE A 179 -7.58 4.57 3.34
C PHE A 179 -6.07 4.36 3.59
N ARG A 180 -5.39 5.32 4.24
CA ARG A 180 -3.97 5.13 4.57
C ARG A 180 -3.79 3.84 5.37
N CYS A 181 -2.77 3.06 5.04
CA CYS A 181 -2.50 1.81 5.73
C CYS A 181 -2.07 2.06 7.17
N MET A 182 -2.79 1.46 8.12
CA MET A 182 -2.52 1.54 9.55
C MET A 182 -2.45 0.14 10.14
N ASP A 183 -1.31 -0.21 10.74
CA ASP A 183 -1.02 -1.61 11.09
C ASP A 183 -1.89 -2.13 12.24
N ASN A 184 -2.39 -1.24 13.11
CA ASN A 184 -3.30 -1.57 14.20
C ASN A 184 -4.78 -1.29 13.89
N GLU A 185 -5.08 -0.85 12.67
CA GLU A 185 -6.43 -0.46 12.29
C GLU A 185 -7.27 -1.71 11.97
N ALA A 186 -8.37 -1.87 12.71
CA ALA A 186 -9.15 -3.09 12.76
C ALA A 186 -10.08 -3.24 11.53
N ASN A 187 -10.51 -2.14 10.93
CA ASN A 187 -11.36 -2.12 9.73
C ASN A 187 -10.58 -2.32 8.40
N GLN A 188 -9.26 -2.49 8.47
CA GLN A 188 -8.38 -2.73 7.30
C GLN A 188 -7.88 -4.17 7.23
N LYS A 189 -8.53 -5.08 7.95
CA LYS A 189 -8.07 -6.46 8.12
C LYS A 189 -8.92 -7.40 7.29
N TRP A 190 -8.30 -8.13 6.37
CA TRP A 190 -8.97 -9.03 5.44
C TRP A 190 -8.26 -10.39 5.39
N THR A 191 -9.04 -11.44 5.16
CA THR A 191 -8.53 -12.79 4.91
C THR A 191 -9.19 -13.36 3.67
N ILE A 192 -8.39 -14.02 2.83
CA ILE A 192 -8.91 -14.79 1.69
C ILE A 192 -9.10 -16.24 2.11
N GLU A 193 -10.30 -16.77 1.92
CA GLU A 193 -10.63 -18.18 2.12
C GLU A 193 -10.51 -18.90 0.78
N SER A 194 -9.34 -19.49 0.51
CA SER A 194 -8.97 -20.05 -0.80
C SER A 194 -9.93 -21.13 -1.30
N GLU A 195 -10.57 -21.90 -0.41
CA GLU A 195 -11.52 -22.96 -0.77
C GLU A 195 -12.82 -22.40 -1.36
N THR A 196 -13.32 -21.29 -0.81
CA THR A 196 -14.60 -20.70 -1.22
C THR A 196 -14.43 -19.50 -2.14
N GLY A 197 -13.24 -18.89 -2.16
CA GLY A 197 -12.94 -17.64 -2.83
C GLY A 197 -13.49 -16.42 -2.09
N LYS A 198 -13.88 -16.53 -0.81
CA LYS A 198 -14.41 -15.40 -0.05
C LYS A 198 -13.32 -14.52 0.50
N LEU A 199 -13.38 -13.22 0.21
CA LEU A 199 -12.56 -12.22 0.88
C LEU A 199 -13.32 -11.74 2.12
N LYS A 200 -12.99 -12.32 3.28
CA LYS A 200 -13.68 -12.10 4.55
C LYS A 200 -13.03 -10.94 5.29
N HIS A 201 -13.85 -10.14 5.95
CA HIS A 201 -13.33 -9.14 6.87
C HIS A 201 -12.87 -9.86 8.16
N ALA A 202 -11.64 -9.60 8.59
CA ALA A 202 -11.01 -10.35 9.68
C ALA A 202 -11.45 -9.89 11.07
N THR A 203 -11.91 -8.65 11.23
CA THR A 203 -12.44 -8.12 12.51
C THR A 203 -13.97 -8.20 12.57
N HIS A 204 -14.68 -7.62 11.60
CA HIS A 204 -16.12 -7.75 11.41
C HIS A 204 -16.51 -9.19 11.00
N GLN A 205 -16.59 -10.08 11.98
CA GLN A 205 -16.91 -11.49 11.78
C GLN A 205 -18.25 -11.66 11.07
N GLY A 206 -18.30 -12.58 10.10
CA GLY A 206 -19.49 -12.86 9.31
C GLY A 206 -19.66 -11.96 8.08
N PHE A 207 -18.82 -10.96 7.87
CA PHE A 207 -18.87 -10.08 6.70
C PHE A 207 -17.83 -10.42 5.63
N CYS A 208 -18.23 -10.28 4.37
CA CYS A 208 -17.45 -10.54 3.17
C CYS A 208 -17.44 -9.30 2.26
N LEU A 209 -16.39 -9.17 1.46
CA LEU A 209 -16.40 -8.27 0.31
C LEU A 209 -17.43 -8.77 -0.70
N ASP A 210 -18.33 -7.87 -1.09
CA ASP A 210 -19.45 -8.12 -1.99
C ASP A 210 -19.47 -7.04 -3.08
N THR A 211 -19.96 -7.40 -4.27
CA THR A 211 -20.32 -6.46 -5.31
C THR A 211 -21.82 -6.50 -5.54
N ASP A 212 -22.49 -5.35 -5.61
CA ASP A 212 -23.94 -5.26 -5.87
C ASP A 212 -24.22 -4.95 -7.35
N PRO A 213 -24.60 -5.94 -8.18
CA PRO A 213 -24.90 -5.71 -9.59
C PRO A 213 -26.13 -4.82 -9.78
N ALA A 214 -27.08 -4.79 -8.82
CA ALA A 214 -28.26 -3.93 -8.90
C ALA A 214 -27.91 -2.45 -8.69
N GLN A 215 -26.76 -2.16 -8.07
CA GLN A 215 -26.21 -0.81 -7.88
C GLN A 215 -24.95 -0.59 -8.72
N GLY A 216 -24.91 -1.16 -9.94
CA GLY A 216 -23.80 -0.94 -10.87
C GLY A 216 -22.48 -1.56 -10.41
N ASN A 217 -22.53 -2.72 -9.78
CA ASN A 217 -21.39 -3.44 -9.19
C ASN A 217 -20.70 -2.66 -8.05
N LYS A 218 -21.46 -1.85 -7.29
CA LYS A 218 -20.97 -1.15 -6.10
C LYS A 218 -20.30 -2.15 -5.16
N LEU A 219 -19.08 -1.85 -4.71
CA LEU A 219 -18.40 -2.63 -3.69
C LEU A 219 -18.94 -2.29 -2.30
N GLN A 220 -19.17 -3.31 -1.51
CA GLN A 220 -19.76 -3.17 -0.18
C GLN A 220 -19.31 -4.29 0.76
N LEU A 221 -19.49 -4.04 2.04
CA LEU A 221 -19.44 -5.05 3.06
C LEU A 221 -20.84 -5.66 3.20
N TYR A 222 -20.93 -6.99 3.17
CA TYR A 222 -22.22 -7.68 3.28
C TYR A 222 -22.05 -9.03 3.99
N GLY A 223 -23.11 -9.51 4.62
CA GLY A 223 -23.15 -10.83 5.25
C GLY A 223 -22.68 -11.93 4.30
N CYS A 224 -21.72 -12.72 4.76
CA CYS A 224 -21.13 -13.81 4.01
C CYS A 224 -22.18 -14.87 3.68
N SER A 225 -22.54 -15.02 2.41
CA SER A 225 -23.54 -15.98 1.94
C SER A 225 -22.89 -17.16 1.22
N PRO A 226 -23.30 -18.42 1.46
CA PRO A 226 -22.80 -19.55 0.68
C PRO A 226 -23.27 -19.43 -0.78
N ASN A 227 -22.43 -19.87 -1.72
CA ASN A 227 -22.75 -19.91 -3.16
C ASN A 227 -23.18 -18.56 -3.78
N ASN A 228 -22.83 -17.42 -3.17
CA ASN A 228 -23.08 -16.12 -3.76
C ASN A 228 -21.92 -15.72 -4.71
N PRO A 229 -22.12 -15.69 -6.04
CA PRO A 229 -21.06 -15.34 -6.98
C PRO A 229 -20.56 -13.89 -6.83
N ASN A 230 -21.35 -13.00 -6.23
CA ASN A 230 -20.96 -11.62 -5.93
C ASN A 230 -19.92 -11.53 -4.81
N GLN A 231 -19.79 -12.57 -3.98
CA GLN A 231 -18.83 -12.66 -2.87
C GLN A 231 -17.71 -13.66 -3.13
N LYS A 232 -17.64 -14.18 -4.36
CA LYS A 232 -16.63 -15.14 -4.77
C LYS A 232 -15.59 -14.44 -5.63
N TRP A 233 -14.34 -14.55 -5.23
CA TRP A 233 -13.20 -13.84 -5.78
C TRP A 233 -12.08 -14.83 -6.13
N SER A 234 -11.49 -14.66 -7.30
CA SER A 234 -10.27 -15.34 -7.70
C SER A 234 -9.10 -14.39 -7.53
N VAL A 235 -8.09 -14.81 -6.76
CA VAL A 235 -6.84 -14.07 -6.58
C VAL A 235 -5.81 -14.65 -7.55
N ILE A 236 -5.54 -13.94 -8.64
CA ILE A 236 -4.76 -14.42 -9.79
C ILE A 236 -3.53 -13.56 -10.03
N ASP A 237 -2.59 -14.09 -10.81
CA ASP A 237 -1.45 -13.32 -11.30
C ASP A 237 -1.94 -12.25 -12.30
N PRO A 238 -1.64 -10.95 -12.09
CA PRO A 238 -2.02 -9.89 -13.00
C PRO A 238 -1.56 -10.10 -14.45
N ALA A 239 -0.45 -10.81 -14.67
CA ALA A 239 0.04 -11.13 -16.01
C ALA A 239 -0.87 -12.13 -16.76
N THR A 240 -1.74 -12.83 -16.04
CA THR A 240 -2.61 -13.90 -16.59
C THR A 240 -4.08 -13.51 -16.68
N ILE A 241 -4.43 -12.26 -16.37
CA ILE A 241 -5.81 -11.73 -16.43
C ILE A 241 -6.43 -11.91 -17.81
#